data_AF-A0A833W6N2-F1
#
_entry.id   AF-A0A833W6N2-F1
#
_cell.length_a   1.000
_cell.length_b   1.000
_cell.length_c   1.000
_cell.angle_alpha   90.00
_cell.angle_beta   90.00
_cell.angle_gamma   90.00
#
_symmetry.space_group_name_H-M   'P 1'
#
loop_
_entity.id
_entity.type
_entity.pdbx_description
1 polymer ?
#
loop_
_entity_poly.entity_id
_entity_poly.type
_entity_poly.pdbx_seq_one_letter_code
_entity_poly.pdbx_strand_id
1 'polypeptide(L)'
;MIHFSKTDKYLQLAKAGTSYAKHMNRLSNRIFGEVTRTTNNKSMKVVKLFSEKPVNKRPEIVDYYPRHVETDLLMKHLRDYGLFRDEHEDFKEEYQRLRELRGKKKWVPPMFRNKQNA
;
A
#
# COMPACT_ATOMS: atom_id res chain seq x y z
N MET A 1 -13.28 4.02 49.71
CA MET A 1 -13.73 5.34 49.20
C MET A 1 -13.05 5.58 47.87
N ILE A 2 -13.80 5.59 46.76
CA ILE A 2 -13.24 5.89 45.44
C ILE A 2 -12.96 7.40 45.41
N HIS A 3 -11.69 7.79 45.36
CA HIS A 3 -11.27 9.18 45.21
C HIS A 3 -11.54 9.59 43.76
N PHE A 4 -12.66 10.26 43.51
CA PHE A 4 -12.93 10.88 42.21
C PHE A 4 -11.90 11.98 41.97
N SER A 5 -11.08 11.81 40.94
CA SER A 5 -10.07 12.79 40.55
C SER A 5 -10.76 14.09 40.09
N LYS A 6 -10.14 15.26 40.32
CA LYS A 6 -10.68 16.55 39.85
C LYS A 6 -10.97 16.55 38.34
N THR A 7 -10.23 15.77 37.56
CA THR A 7 -10.40 15.60 36.10
C THR A 7 -11.71 14.93 35.72
N ASP A 8 -12.24 14.01 36.53
CA ASP A 8 -13.53 13.37 36.28
C ASP A 8 -14.69 14.37 36.38
N LYS A 9 -14.56 15.37 37.27
CA LYS A 9 -15.56 16.43 37.44
C LYS A 9 -15.71 17.28 36.18
N TYR A 10 -14.61 17.61 35.51
CA TYR A 10 -14.64 18.40 34.28
C TYR A 10 -15.21 17.61 33.09
N LEU A 11 -14.90 16.32 33.00
CA LEU A 11 -15.49 15.42 31.99
C LEU A 11 -17.00 15.27 32.17
N GLN A 12 -17.48 15.20 33.42
CA GLN A 12 -18.91 15.18 33.73
C GLN A 12 -19.58 16.51 33.39
N LEU A 13 -18.95 17.64 33.69
CA LEU A 13 -19.47 18.97 33.34
C LEU A 13 -19.53 19.21 31.83
N ALA A 14 -18.56 18.70 31.06
CA ALA A 14 -18.58 18.76 29.59
C ALA A 14 -19.73 17.93 28.97
N LYS A 15 -20.13 16.84 29.65
CA LYS A 15 -21.30 16.01 29.29
C LYS A 15 -22.62 16.56 29.82
N ALA A 16 -22.60 17.49 30.77
CA ALA A 16 -23.80 18.11 31.29
C ALA A 16 -24.49 18.91 30.18
N GLY A 17 -25.82 18.75 30.02
CA GLY A 17 -26.59 19.40 28.94
C GLY A 17 -26.75 20.93 29.07
N THR A 18 -25.94 21.59 29.90
CA THR A 18 -26.03 23.02 30.18
C THR A 18 -25.60 23.87 28.98
N SER A 19 -26.09 25.11 28.92
CA SER A 19 -25.70 26.06 27.86
C SER A 19 -24.18 26.32 27.84
N TYR A 20 -23.58 26.48 29.03
CA TYR A 20 -22.13 26.66 29.17
C TYR A 20 -21.34 25.47 28.61
N ALA A 21 -21.73 24.24 28.94
CA ALA A 21 -21.06 23.04 28.43
C ALA A 21 -21.11 22.94 26.89
N LYS A 22 -22.27 23.27 26.29
CA LYS A 22 -22.41 23.33 24.82
C LYS A 22 -21.47 24.37 24.19
N HIS A 23 -21.36 25.56 24.78
CA HIS A 23 -20.43 26.59 24.31
C HIS A 23 -18.97 26.17 24.46
N MET A 24 -18.62 25.54 25.59
CA MET A 24 -17.27 25.06 25.83
C MET A 24 -16.87 23.94 24.86
N ASN A 25 -17.76 22.98 24.61
CA ASN A 25 -17.53 21.92 23.62
C ASN A 25 -17.37 22.49 22.20
N ARG A 26 -18.21 23.46 21.82
CA ARG A 26 -18.09 24.14 20.51
C ARG A 26 -16.76 24.91 20.37
N LEU A 27 -16.32 25.58 21.44
CA LEU A 27 -15.05 26.30 21.48
C LEU A 27 -13.88 25.33 21.35
N SER A 28 -13.87 24.25 22.15
CA SER A 28 -12.86 23.18 22.08
C SER A 28 -12.73 22.63 20.67
N ASN A 29 -13.85 22.26 20.04
CA ASN A 29 -13.85 21.74 18.67
C ASN A 29 -13.26 22.74 17.68
N ARG A 30 -13.49 24.05 17.88
CA ARG A 30 -12.90 25.09 17.01
C ARG A 30 -11.40 25.24 17.23
N ILE A 31 -10.93 25.16 18.48
CA ILE A 31 -9.50 25.25 18.83
C ILE A 31 -8.74 24.07 18.21
N PHE A 32 -9.29 22.86 18.29
CA PHE A 32 -8.63 21.64 17.82
C PHE A 32 -8.99 21.24 16.38
N GLY A 33 -9.78 22.05 15.67
CA GLY A 33 -10.12 21.80 14.25
C GLY A 33 -11.12 20.65 14.03
N GLU A 34 -11.87 20.26 15.07
CA GLU A 34 -12.93 19.26 15.00
C GLU A 34 -14.27 19.87 14.51
N VAL A 35 -15.29 19.03 14.37
CA VAL A 35 -16.59 19.44 13.86
C VAL A 35 -17.33 20.33 14.86
N THR A 36 -17.51 21.62 14.52
CA THR A 36 -18.14 22.62 15.41
C THR A 36 -19.67 22.66 15.35
N ARG A 37 -20.27 22.28 14.22
CA ARG A 37 -21.74 22.25 14.03
C ARG A 37 -22.25 20.88 14.42
N THR A 38 -23.40 20.83 15.09
CA THR A 38 -24.07 19.56 15.39
C THR A 38 -24.52 18.91 14.08
N THR A 39 -23.76 17.92 13.62
CA THR A 39 -24.05 17.18 12.38
C THR A 39 -24.69 15.83 12.70
N ASN A 40 -25.50 15.33 11.78
CA ASN A 40 -26.08 13.99 11.88
C ASN A 40 -24.97 12.92 11.81
N ASN A 41 -25.18 11.79 12.48
CA ASN A 41 -24.31 10.61 12.44
C ASN A 41 -24.00 10.14 11.01
N LYS A 42 -24.97 10.24 10.08
CA LYS A 42 -24.75 9.93 8.67
C LYS A 42 -23.71 10.84 8.01
N SER A 43 -23.73 12.14 8.34
CA SER A 43 -22.80 13.14 7.79
C SER A 43 -21.38 13.00 8.36
N MET A 44 -21.25 12.51 9.60
CA MET A 44 -19.95 12.21 10.20
C MET A 44 -19.15 11.13 9.44
N LYS A 45 -19.82 10.29 8.63
CA LYS A 45 -19.15 9.35 7.72
C LYS A 45 -18.17 10.04 6.77
N VAL A 46 -18.52 11.23 6.28
CA VAL A 46 -17.69 11.99 5.34
C VAL A 46 -16.41 12.46 6.04
N VAL A 47 -16.53 12.96 7.26
CA VAL A 47 -15.38 13.36 8.09
C VAL A 47 -14.44 12.17 8.29
N LYS A 48 -14.98 11.00 8.64
CA LYS A 48 -14.18 9.77 8.80
C LYS A 48 -13.52 9.31 7.50
N LEU A 49 -14.23 9.37 6.38
CA LEU A 49 -13.73 8.97 5.07
C LEU A 49 -12.52 9.82 4.64
N PHE A 50 -12.53 11.12 4.95
CA PHE A 50 -11.44 12.03 4.62
C PHE A 50 -10.35 12.11 5.71
N SER A 51 -10.65 11.72 6.95
CA SER A 51 -9.61 11.60 8.00
C SER A 51 -8.72 10.38 7.79
N GLU A 52 -9.22 9.32 7.15
CA GLU A 52 -8.47 8.11 6.85
C GLU A 52 -7.93 8.10 5.42
N LYS A 53 -6.83 7.37 5.19
CA LYS A 53 -6.37 7.11 3.82
C LYS A 53 -7.39 6.22 3.09
N PRO A 54 -7.79 6.58 1.85
CA PRO A 54 -8.70 5.75 1.07
C PRO A 54 -8.06 4.39 0.79
N VAL A 55 -8.88 3.35 0.75
CA VAL A 55 -8.48 1.95 0.61
C VAL A 55 -7.48 1.76 -0.54
N ASN A 56 -7.75 2.34 -1.71
CA ASN A 56 -6.93 2.20 -2.91
C ASN A 56 -5.57 2.92 -2.85
N LYS A 57 -5.29 3.68 -1.79
CA LYS A 57 -3.99 4.34 -1.55
C LYS A 57 -3.28 3.77 -0.33
N ARG A 58 -3.84 2.75 0.32
CA ARG A 58 -3.19 2.08 1.45
C ARG A 58 -2.02 1.25 0.90
N PRO A 59 -0.81 1.38 1.48
CA PRO A 59 0.37 0.66 0.97
C PRO A 59 0.17 -0.86 1.03
N GLU A 60 -0.54 -1.35 2.06
CA GLU A 60 -0.91 -2.76 2.21
C GLU A 60 -1.67 -3.33 1.00
N ILE A 61 -2.39 -2.47 0.26
CA ILE A 61 -3.23 -2.86 -0.87
C ILE A 61 -2.53 -2.57 -2.19
N VAL A 62 -1.90 -1.40 -2.31
CA VAL A 62 -1.20 -0.98 -3.53
C VAL A 62 0.07 -1.79 -3.75
N ASP A 63 0.87 -1.96 -2.70
CA ASP A 63 2.17 -2.62 -2.75
C ASP A 63 2.06 -4.12 -2.38
N TYR A 64 0.93 -4.74 -2.71
CA TYR A 64 0.63 -6.12 -2.36
C TYR A 64 1.63 -7.10 -2.99
N TYR A 65 1.95 -6.91 -4.27
CA TYR A 65 3.00 -7.66 -4.95
C TYR A 65 4.30 -6.85 -4.97
N PRO A 66 5.45 -7.48 -4.70
CA PRO A 66 6.74 -6.81 -4.86
C PRO A 66 7.02 -6.53 -6.34
N ARG A 67 7.99 -5.65 -6.59
CA ARG A 67 8.38 -5.22 -7.93
C ARG A 67 9.21 -6.27 -8.66
N HIS A 68 8.56 -7.36 -9.07
CA HIS A 68 9.21 -8.53 -9.67
C HIS A 68 10.03 -8.23 -10.93
N VAL A 69 9.56 -7.29 -11.77
CA VAL A 69 10.25 -6.92 -13.01
C VAL A 69 11.60 -6.26 -12.72
N GLU A 70 11.63 -5.34 -11.75
CA GLU A 70 12.85 -4.66 -11.34
C GLU A 70 13.85 -5.65 -10.73
N THR A 71 13.36 -6.57 -9.88
CA THR A 71 14.23 -7.58 -9.26
C THR A 71 14.77 -8.57 -10.28
N ASP A 72 13.96 -9.01 -11.24
CA ASP A 72 14.39 -9.92 -12.31
C ASP A 72 15.46 -9.27 -13.21
N LEU A 73 15.23 -8.01 -13.61
CA LEU A 73 16.21 -7.25 -14.39
C LEU A 73 17.52 -7.03 -13.62
N LEU A 74 17.43 -6.71 -12.33
CA LEU A 74 18.60 -6.56 -11.47
C LEU A 74 19.43 -7.85 -11.43
N MET A 75 18.79 -9.00 -11.19
CA MET A 75 19.49 -10.28 -11.09
C MET A 75 20.09 -10.72 -12.43
N LYS A 76 19.42 -10.44 -13.55
CA LYS A 76 19.97 -10.65 -14.90
C LYS A 76 21.24 -9.84 -15.13
N HIS A 77 21.22 -8.54 -14.84
CA HIS A 77 22.42 -7.72 -14.98
C HIS A 77 23.57 -8.20 -14.07
N LEU A 78 23.25 -8.63 -12.85
CA LEU A 78 24.27 -9.19 -11.95
C LEU A 78 24.88 -10.49 -12.49
N ARG A 79 24.08 -11.32 -13.18
CA ARG A 79 24.57 -12.50 -13.90
C ARG A 79 25.48 -12.11 -15.05
N ASP A 80 25.09 -11.13 -15.86
CA ASP A 80 25.86 -10.66 -17.00
C ASP A 80 27.23 -10.08 -16.57
N TYR A 81 27.28 -9.42 -15.41
CA TYR A 81 28.53 -8.94 -14.81
C TYR A 81 29.37 -10.05 -14.14
N GLY A 82 28.85 -11.27 -14.02
CA GLY A 82 29.50 -12.38 -13.32
C GLY A 82 29.51 -12.24 -11.80
N LEU A 83 28.71 -11.33 -11.24
CA LEU A 83 28.57 -11.11 -9.80
C LEU A 83 27.57 -12.06 -9.15
N PHE A 84 26.63 -12.58 -9.94
CA PHE A 84 25.62 -13.53 -9.51
C PHE A 84 25.62 -14.75 -10.42
N ARG A 85 25.41 -15.93 -9.84
CA ARG A 85 25.27 -17.18 -10.59
C ARG A 85 23.83 -17.68 -10.46
N ASP A 86 23.10 -17.68 -11.56
CA ASP A 86 21.74 -18.20 -11.64
C ASP A 86 21.74 -19.64 -12.19
N GLU A 87 21.73 -20.61 -11.29
CA GLU A 87 21.73 -22.04 -11.65
C GLU A 87 20.47 -22.46 -12.43
N HIS A 88 19.35 -21.77 -12.21
CA HIS A 88 18.08 -22.09 -12.87
C HIS A 88 18.10 -21.65 -14.33
N GLU A 89 18.60 -20.44 -14.61
CA GLU A 89 18.79 -19.99 -15.99
C GLU A 89 19.90 -20.78 -16.70
N ASP A 90 21.01 -21.10 -16.03
CA ASP A 90 22.06 -21.97 -16.57
C ASP A 90 21.50 -23.33 -17.03
N PHE A 91 20.61 -23.94 -16.23
CA PHE A 91 19.96 -25.20 -16.57
C PHE A 91 19.02 -25.08 -17.79
N LYS A 92 18.26 -23.98 -17.87
CA LYS A 92 17.37 -23.72 -19.01
C LYS A 92 18.15 -23.54 -20.30
N GLU A 93 19.25 -22.79 -20.25
CA GLU A 93 20.12 -22.55 -21.41
C GLU A 93 20.73 -23.86 -21.93
N GLU A 94 21.28 -24.69 -21.05
CA GLU A 94 21.84 -25.99 -21.44
C GLU A 94 20.76 -26.95 -21.96
N TYR A 95 19.58 -26.97 -21.34
CA TYR A 95 18.45 -27.76 -21.86
C TYR A 95 18.02 -27.32 -23.26
N GLN A 96 17.99 -26.01 -23.51
CA GLN A 96 17.65 -25.44 -24.81
C GLN A 96 18.72 -25.78 -25.86
N ARG A 97 20.00 -25.70 -25.51
CA ARG A 97 21.12 -26.13 -26.36
C ARG A 97 20.98 -27.60 -26.77
N LEU A 98 20.72 -28.50 -25.82
CA LEU A 98 20.52 -29.93 -26.10
C LEU A 98 19.30 -30.17 -26.99
N ARG A 99 18.23 -29.39 -26.82
CA ARG A 99 17.03 -29.47 -27.64
C ARG A 99 17.30 -29.08 -29.10
N GLU A 100 18.15 -28.07 -29.31
CA GLU A 100 18.60 -27.65 -30.65
C GLU A 100 19.47 -28.70 -31.32
N LEU A 101 20.40 -29.32 -30.58
CA LEU A 101 21.20 -30.44 -31.08
C LEU A 101 20.35 -31.64 -31.52
N ARG A 102 19.19 -31.86 -30.86
CA ARG A 102 18.20 -32.87 -31.25
C ARG A 102 17.32 -32.44 -32.44
N GLY A 103 17.57 -31.28 -33.04
CA GLY A 103 16.77 -30.71 -34.12
C GLY A 103 15.40 -30.18 -33.68
N LYS A 104 15.10 -30.16 -32.37
CA LYS A 104 13.80 -29.72 -31.83
C LYS A 104 13.78 -28.22 -31.54
N LYS A 105 14.31 -27.41 -32.46
CA LYS A 105 14.39 -25.95 -32.30
C LYS A 105 13.01 -25.36 -32.04
N LYS A 106 12.95 -24.34 -31.19
CA LYS A 106 11.71 -23.59 -30.93
C LYS A 106 11.20 -23.02 -32.26
N TRP A 107 9.95 -23.33 -32.61
CA TRP A 107 9.31 -22.74 -33.79
C TRP A 107 9.17 -21.23 -33.58
N VAL A 108 9.57 -20.45 -34.60
CA VAL A 108 9.49 -18.99 -34.58
C VAL A 108 8.51 -18.56 -35.69
N PRO A 109 7.50 -17.73 -35.39
CA PRO A 109 6.57 -17.24 -36.41
C PRO A 109 7.30 -16.48 -37.53
N PRO A 110 6.82 -16.52 -38.79
CA PRO A 110 7.49 -15.88 -39.93
C PRO A 110 7.81 -14.40 -39.73
N MET A 111 6.92 -13.64 -39.07
CA MET A 111 7.10 -12.22 -38.77
C MET A 111 8.33 -11.90 -37.89
N PHE A 112 8.82 -12.87 -37.12
CA PHE A 112 9.95 -12.69 -36.19
C PHE A 112 11.24 -13.38 -36.65
N ARG A 113 11.22 -14.05 -37.82
CA ARG A 113 12.37 -14.84 -38.31
C ARG A 113 13.59 -13.99 -38.65
N ASN A 114 13.37 -12.75 -39.11
CA ASN A 114 14.43 -11.86 -39.61
C ASN A 114 15.02 -10.92 -38.53
N LYS A 115 14.40 -10.85 -37.34
CA LYS A 115 14.83 -9.98 -36.23
C LYS A 115 15.89 -10.61 -35.30
N GLN A 116 16.19 -11.89 -35.48
CA GLN A 116 17.06 -12.63 -34.55
C GLN A 116 18.57 -12.49 -34.84
N ASN A 117 18.96 -11.78 -35.92
CA ASN A 117 20.35 -11.62 -36.37
C ASN A 117 20.84 -10.16 -36.38
N ALA A 118 20.19 -9.25 -35.63
CA ALA A 118 20.58 -7.85 -35.50
C ALA A 118 20.94 -7.53 -34.05
#